data_AF-A0A3R7S3P8-F1
#
_entry.id   AF-A0A3R7S3P8-F1
#
_cell.length_a   1.000
_cell.length_b   1.000
_cell.length_c   1.000
_cell.angle_alpha   90.00
_cell.angle_beta   90.00
_cell.angle_gamma   90.00
#
_symmetry.space_group_name_H-M   'P 1'
#
loop_
_entity.id
_entity.type
_entity.pdbx_description
1 polymer ?
#
loop_
_entity_poly.entity_id
_entity_poly.type
_entity_poly.pdbx_seq_one_letter_code
_entity_poly.pdbx_strand_id
1 'polypeptide(L)'
;MYRFLKAINSIFKFRNPFYNLFLEKSASSDIFFTPQSLWTGDSDNGRKITDGFLSFHNETSHFDLSTWKKNNSSKLWNQKLHSFQWVDDVKDLGTNKARIFLRKNILQWIELHNRWDPQNWDIIILSKRICNLLGNIAFFYETADESFQKNFAKSLNKQAIHLLTSLEIKKKTMTKYLFQRQSSSPHYALLI
;
A
#
# COMPACT_ATOMS: atom_id res chain seq x y z
N MET A 1 -14.66 -11.70 -23.65
CA MET A 1 -13.96 -10.69 -24.48
C MET A 1 -14.05 -9.26 -23.92
N TYR A 2 -15.24 -8.76 -23.54
CA TYR A 2 -15.45 -7.39 -23.04
C TYR A 2 -14.79 -7.02 -21.69
N ARG A 3 -14.53 -8.01 -20.80
CA ARG A 3 -13.83 -7.84 -19.51
C ARG A 3 -12.36 -7.45 -19.67
N PHE A 4 -11.69 -7.94 -20.72
CA PHE A 4 -10.27 -7.71 -20.95
C PHE A 4 -10.02 -6.29 -21.47
N LEU A 5 -10.80 -5.83 -22.45
CA LEU A 5 -10.57 -4.54 -23.14
C LEU A 5 -10.62 -3.30 -22.24
N LYS A 6 -11.33 -3.33 -21.09
CA LYS A 6 -11.46 -2.16 -20.20
C LYS A 6 -10.56 -2.15 -18.97
N ALA A 7 -10.24 -3.30 -18.37
CA ALA A 7 -9.17 -3.38 -17.38
C ALA A 7 -7.84 -2.89 -17.97
N ILE A 8 -7.64 -3.16 -19.26
CA ILE A 8 -6.57 -2.64 -20.10
C ILE A 8 -6.58 -1.10 -20.17
N ASN A 9 -7.73 -0.43 -20.22
CA ASN A 9 -7.82 1.03 -20.34
C ASN A 9 -7.40 1.78 -19.05
N SER A 10 -7.75 1.27 -17.86
CA SER A 10 -7.25 1.85 -16.60
C SER A 10 -5.75 1.60 -16.40
N ILE A 11 -5.25 0.44 -16.82
CA ILE A 11 -3.81 0.13 -16.80
C ILE A 11 -3.06 1.10 -17.71
N PHE A 12 -3.56 1.37 -18.92
CA PHE A 12 -2.95 2.35 -19.81
C PHE A 12 -2.93 3.77 -19.23
N LYS A 13 -3.99 4.16 -18.50
CA LYS A 13 -4.03 5.45 -17.82
C LYS A 13 -2.94 5.59 -16.75
N PHE A 14 -2.70 4.56 -15.94
CA PHE A 14 -1.71 4.60 -14.86
C PHE A 14 -0.28 4.31 -15.32
N ARG A 15 -0.12 3.50 -16.37
CA ARG A 15 1.18 3.19 -16.98
C ARG A 15 1.78 4.35 -17.76
N ASN A 16 1.03 5.44 -17.94
CA ASN A 16 1.52 6.66 -18.55
C ASN A 16 2.68 7.26 -17.70
N PRO A 17 3.86 7.55 -18.28
CA PRO A 17 4.97 8.20 -17.57
C PRO A 17 4.58 9.49 -16.84
N PHE A 18 3.62 10.24 -17.37
CA PHE A 18 3.11 11.47 -16.74
C PHE A 18 2.26 11.22 -15.49
N TYR A 19 1.77 9.99 -15.29
CA TYR A 19 0.95 9.66 -14.13
C TYR A 19 1.75 9.79 -12.83
N ASN A 20 3.00 9.33 -12.84
CA ASN A 20 3.88 9.50 -11.69
C ASN A 20 4.15 10.98 -11.39
N LEU A 21 4.34 11.81 -12.42
CA LEU A 21 4.54 13.26 -12.26
C LEU A 21 3.29 13.96 -11.69
N PHE A 22 2.10 13.59 -12.17
CA PHE A 22 0.83 14.08 -11.62
C PHE A 22 0.72 13.77 -10.12
N LEU A 23 1.02 12.52 -9.76
CA LEU A 23 1.01 12.07 -8.37
C LEU A 23 2.04 12.82 -7.51
N GLU A 24 3.27 13.03 -8.01
CA GLU A 24 4.31 13.80 -7.31
C GLU A 24 3.93 15.27 -7.08
N LYS A 25 3.25 15.90 -8.05
CA LYS A 25 2.81 17.29 -7.96
C LYS A 25 1.63 17.45 -7.00
N SER A 26 0.75 16.45 -6.94
CA SER A 26 -0.47 16.49 -6.14
C SER A 26 -0.23 16.10 -4.68
N ALA A 27 0.88 15.42 -4.40
CA ALA A 27 1.18 14.92 -3.07
C ALA A 27 1.67 16.04 -2.13
N SER A 28 0.99 16.21 -0.99
CA SER A 28 1.47 17.06 0.12
C SER A 28 2.52 16.34 0.98
N SER A 29 3.48 17.09 1.51
CA SER A 29 4.46 16.62 2.50
C SER A 29 4.02 16.82 3.95
N ASP A 30 2.78 17.26 4.19
CA ASP A 30 2.30 17.64 5.51
C ASP A 30 1.36 16.57 6.08
N ILE A 31 1.51 16.27 7.37
CA ILE A 31 0.60 15.40 8.15
C ILE A 31 0.08 16.20 9.33
N PHE A 32 -1.22 16.49 9.32
CA PHE A 32 -1.88 17.31 10.35
C PHE A 32 -2.46 16.49 11.51
N PHE A 33 -2.54 15.16 11.36
CA PHE A 33 -3.16 14.29 12.35
C PHE A 33 -2.41 12.95 12.45
N THR A 34 -2.04 12.57 13.67
CA THR A 34 -1.41 11.29 13.98
C THR A 34 -2.40 10.42 14.78
N PRO A 35 -3.12 9.48 14.14
CA PRO A 35 -3.96 8.54 14.88
C PRO A 35 -3.10 7.69 15.82
N GLN A 36 -3.65 7.34 16.97
CA GLN A 36 -3.08 6.30 17.82
C GLN A 36 -3.53 4.92 17.30
N SER A 37 -2.59 4.00 17.09
CA SER A 37 -2.94 2.60 16.81
C SER A 37 -3.59 2.00 18.04
N LEU A 38 -4.74 1.35 17.85
CA LEU A 38 -5.34 0.48 18.86
C LEU A 38 -4.94 -1.00 18.67
N TRP A 39 -4.19 -1.30 17.61
CA TRP A 39 -3.78 -2.67 17.28
C TRP A 39 -2.48 -3.02 18.01
N THR A 40 -2.49 -4.14 18.71
CA THR A 40 -1.30 -4.74 19.31
C THR A 40 -0.66 -5.71 18.31
N GLY A 41 0.66 -5.74 18.27
CA GLY A 41 1.44 -6.74 17.58
C GLY A 41 1.91 -7.86 18.52
N ASP A 42 2.81 -8.70 18.02
CA ASP A 42 3.52 -9.71 18.78
C ASP A 42 5.00 -9.32 18.89
N SER A 43 5.44 -8.96 20.10
CA SER A 43 6.82 -8.53 20.35
C SER A 43 7.88 -9.62 20.09
N ASP A 44 7.53 -10.91 20.24
CA ASP A 44 8.44 -12.01 19.94
C ASP A 44 8.63 -12.15 18.42
N ASN A 45 7.55 -11.96 17.65
CA ASN A 45 7.68 -11.87 16.20
C ASN A 45 8.40 -10.59 15.77
N GLY A 46 8.16 -9.47 16.46
CA GLY A 46 8.89 -8.22 16.26
C GLY A 46 10.40 -8.43 16.38
N ARG A 47 10.83 -9.18 17.39
CA ARG A 47 12.25 -9.52 17.61
C ARG A 47 12.82 -10.32 16.45
N LYS A 48 12.13 -11.39 16.02
CA LYS A 48 12.53 -12.19 14.86
C LYS A 48 12.66 -11.35 13.59
N ILE A 49 11.72 -10.43 13.37
CA ILE A 49 11.74 -9.50 12.23
C ILE A 49 12.98 -8.59 12.29
N THR A 50 13.28 -8.00 13.45
CA THR A 50 14.46 -7.15 13.61
C THR A 50 15.78 -7.92 13.55
N ASP A 51 15.75 -9.23 13.85
CA ASP A 51 16.87 -10.15 13.75
C ASP A 51 17.06 -10.71 12.32
N GLY A 52 16.20 -10.31 11.37
CA GLY A 52 16.36 -10.59 9.94
C GLY A 52 15.45 -11.68 9.39
N PHE A 53 14.35 -12.01 10.08
CA PHE A 53 13.44 -13.07 9.64
C PHE A 53 11.98 -12.62 9.68
N LEU A 54 11.31 -12.66 8.51
CA LEU A 54 9.88 -12.41 8.42
C LEU A 54 9.15 -13.71 8.07
N SER A 55 8.17 -14.07 8.90
CA SER A 55 7.33 -15.26 8.72
C SER A 55 5.90 -14.89 8.34
N PHE A 56 5.33 -15.62 7.38
CA PHE A 56 3.92 -15.53 6.99
C PHE A 56 3.42 -16.83 6.36
N HIS A 57 2.25 -17.32 6.77
CA HIS A 57 1.62 -18.53 6.20
C HIS A 57 2.60 -19.70 6.01
N ASN A 58 3.28 -20.10 7.09
CA ASN A 58 4.26 -21.20 7.12
C ASN A 58 5.51 -21.01 6.23
N GLU A 59 5.69 -19.82 5.65
CA GLU A 59 6.91 -19.43 4.95
C GLU A 59 7.71 -18.46 5.82
N THR A 60 8.97 -18.77 6.07
CA THR A 60 9.93 -17.87 6.70
C THR A 60 11.04 -17.57 5.70
N SER A 61 11.35 -16.30 5.51
CA SER A 61 12.41 -15.86 4.61
C SER A 61 13.27 -14.80 5.28
N HIS A 62 14.51 -14.70 4.81
CA HIS A 62 15.42 -13.66 5.24
C HIS A 62 14.85 -12.28 4.88
N PHE A 63 14.93 -11.35 5.84
CA PHE A 63 14.41 -10.00 5.69
C PHE A 63 15.45 -8.98 6.10
N ASP A 64 15.98 -8.28 5.10
CA ASP A 64 16.86 -7.14 5.26
C ASP A 64 16.50 -6.06 4.21
N LEU A 65 17.32 -5.02 4.09
CA LEU A 65 17.08 -3.95 3.11
C LEU A 65 17.22 -4.44 1.65
N SER A 66 17.98 -5.50 1.40
CA SER A 66 18.16 -6.06 0.05
C SER A 66 16.92 -6.81 -0.42
N THR A 67 16.11 -7.34 0.50
CA THR A 67 14.82 -7.98 0.22
C THR A 67 13.90 -7.09 -0.63
N TRP A 68 13.96 -5.77 -0.47
CA TRP A 68 13.15 -4.84 -1.28
C TRP A 68 13.58 -4.79 -2.75
N LYS A 69 14.84 -5.10 -3.08
CA LYS A 69 15.35 -5.11 -4.46
C LYS A 69 15.09 -6.44 -5.15
N LYS A 70 15.38 -7.53 -4.44
CA LYS A 70 15.24 -8.89 -4.95
C LYS A 70 14.74 -9.79 -3.84
N ASN A 71 13.61 -10.42 -4.10
CA ASN A 71 13.05 -11.43 -3.22
C ASN A 71 12.47 -12.58 -4.04
N ASN A 72 12.75 -13.81 -3.61
CA ASN A 72 12.26 -15.04 -4.24
C ASN A 72 11.15 -15.72 -3.42
N SER A 73 10.69 -15.12 -2.31
CA SER A 73 9.59 -15.64 -1.51
C SER A 73 8.28 -15.71 -2.30
N SER A 74 7.29 -16.44 -1.76
CA SER A 74 5.99 -16.57 -2.38
C SER A 74 5.28 -15.23 -2.57
N LYS A 75 4.26 -15.25 -3.43
CA LYS A 75 3.37 -14.10 -3.65
C LYS A 75 2.70 -13.63 -2.36
N LEU A 76 2.23 -14.56 -1.51
CA LEU A 76 1.53 -14.21 -0.27
C LEU A 76 2.49 -13.55 0.72
N TRP A 77 3.71 -14.08 0.84
CA TRP A 77 4.75 -13.49 1.67
C TRP A 77 5.10 -12.07 1.21
N ASN A 78 5.28 -11.86 -0.10
CA ASN A 78 5.51 -10.53 -0.66
C ASN A 78 4.32 -9.59 -0.41
N GLN A 79 3.08 -10.08 -0.45
CA GLN A 79 1.93 -9.26 -0.08
C GLN A 79 1.98 -8.79 1.38
N LYS A 80 2.40 -9.64 2.34
CA LYS A 80 2.62 -9.21 3.73
C LYS A 80 3.74 -8.17 3.81
N LEU A 81 4.85 -8.40 3.12
CA LEU A 81 5.99 -7.47 3.09
C LEU A 81 5.55 -6.09 2.57
N HIS A 82 4.99 -6.03 1.36
CA HIS A 82 4.61 -4.79 0.69
C HIS A 82 3.38 -4.10 1.29
N SER A 83 2.61 -4.79 2.15
CA SER A 83 1.50 -4.20 2.90
C SER A 83 1.91 -3.70 4.28
N PHE A 84 3.17 -3.90 4.72
CA PHE A 84 3.64 -3.48 6.04
C PHE A 84 2.80 -4.06 7.20
N GLN A 85 2.18 -5.23 7.01
CA GLN A 85 1.38 -5.91 8.04
C GLN A 85 2.20 -6.38 9.25
N TRP A 86 3.53 -6.29 9.18
CA TRP A 86 4.48 -6.64 10.23
C TRP A 86 4.86 -5.45 11.12
N VAL A 87 4.37 -4.24 10.82
CA VAL A 87 4.77 -3.02 11.56
C VAL A 87 4.27 -3.00 12.99
N ASP A 88 3.08 -3.55 13.26
CA ASP A 88 2.57 -3.66 14.64
C ASP A 88 3.49 -4.53 15.50
N ASP A 89 3.96 -5.68 14.99
CA ASP A 89 4.91 -6.56 15.69
C ASP A 89 6.22 -5.83 16.05
N VAL A 90 6.76 -5.05 15.11
CA VAL A 90 7.99 -4.27 15.33
C VAL A 90 7.75 -3.09 16.28
N LYS A 91 6.60 -2.42 16.19
CA LYS A 91 6.22 -1.36 17.12
C LYS A 91 6.16 -1.88 18.55
N ASP A 92 5.61 -3.07 18.76
CA ASP A 92 5.39 -3.64 20.10
C ASP A 92 6.70 -3.97 20.84
N LEU A 93 7.84 -3.98 20.14
CA LEU A 93 9.15 -3.95 20.81
C LEU A 93 9.38 -2.66 21.63
N GLY A 94 8.76 -1.54 21.26
CA GLY A 94 8.84 -0.27 21.98
C GLY A 94 10.21 0.43 21.95
N THR A 95 11.22 -0.15 21.28
CA THR A 95 12.61 0.34 21.35
C THR A 95 12.97 1.38 20.29
N ASN A 96 13.99 2.21 20.56
CA ASN A 96 14.54 3.11 19.55
C ASN A 96 15.13 2.35 18.34
N LYS A 97 15.71 1.16 18.56
CA LYS A 97 16.21 0.30 17.47
C LYS A 97 15.07 -0.10 16.51
N ALA A 98 13.89 -0.44 17.04
CA ALA A 98 12.71 -0.75 16.24
C ALA A 98 12.21 0.46 15.44
N ARG A 99 12.21 1.67 16.02
CA ARG A 99 11.88 2.91 15.29
C ARG A 99 12.83 3.15 14.11
N ILE A 100 14.13 3.02 14.34
CA ILE A 100 15.16 3.17 13.29
C ILE A 100 15.00 2.09 12.21
N PHE A 101 14.74 0.85 12.61
CA PHE A 101 14.49 -0.27 11.70
C PHE A 101 13.31 0.02 10.75
N LEU A 102 12.18 0.50 11.30
CA LEU A 102 11.02 0.89 10.50
C LEU A 102 11.34 2.01 9.52
N ARG A 103 12.00 3.08 10.00
CA ARG A 103 12.37 4.23 9.15
C ARG A 103 13.24 3.80 7.97
N LYS A 104 14.25 2.97 8.21
CA LYS A 104 15.14 2.44 7.16
C LYS A 104 14.36 1.62 6.12
N ASN A 105 13.48 0.73 6.57
CA ASN A 105 12.66 -0.09 5.67
C ASN A 105 11.66 0.74 4.86
N ILE A 106 11.02 1.73 5.49
CA ILE A 106 10.11 2.66 4.81
C ILE A 106 10.86 3.46 3.74
N LEU A 107 12.02 4.03 4.07
CA LEU A 107 12.83 4.79 3.10
C LEU A 107 13.30 3.90 1.94
N GLN A 108 13.76 2.68 2.23
CA GLN A 108 14.18 1.74 1.20
C GLN A 108 13.03 1.35 0.28
N TRP A 109 11.82 1.17 0.83
CA TRP A 109 10.62 0.93 0.02
C TRP A 109 10.28 2.15 -0.84
N ILE A 110 10.34 3.37 -0.29
CA ILE A 110 10.08 4.61 -1.04
C ILE A 110 11.08 4.76 -2.20
N GLU A 111 12.37 4.49 -1.95
CA GLU A 111 13.40 4.57 -2.98
C GLU A 111 13.10 3.66 -4.18
N LEU A 112 12.66 2.43 -3.92
CA LEU A 112 12.54 1.38 -4.94
C LEU A 112 11.13 1.28 -5.55
N HIS A 113 10.09 1.55 -4.77
CA HIS A 113 8.71 1.20 -5.09
C HIS A 113 7.73 2.39 -5.06
N ASN A 114 8.21 3.63 -4.89
CA ASN A 114 7.36 4.83 -4.89
C ASN A 114 6.86 5.24 -6.28
N ARG A 115 7.29 4.57 -7.36
CA ARG A 115 6.67 4.73 -8.69
C ARG A 115 5.54 3.72 -8.85
N TRP A 116 4.47 4.12 -9.52
CA TRP A 116 3.34 3.22 -9.77
C TRP A 116 3.79 1.97 -10.53
N ASP A 117 3.40 0.81 -10.00
CA ASP A 117 3.50 -0.48 -10.68
C ASP A 117 2.26 -1.33 -10.37
N PRO A 118 1.78 -2.17 -11.31
CA PRO A 118 0.52 -2.88 -11.15
C PRO A 118 0.51 -3.93 -10.03
N GLN A 119 1.67 -4.34 -9.52
CA GLN A 119 1.78 -5.37 -8.50
C GLN A 119 1.80 -4.78 -7.09
N ASN A 120 2.69 -3.85 -6.78
CA ASN A 120 2.83 -3.29 -5.42
C ASN A 120 1.86 -2.12 -5.15
N TRP A 121 1.29 -1.54 -6.21
CA TRP A 121 0.20 -0.56 -6.13
C TRP A 121 -1.18 -1.18 -6.39
N ASP A 122 -1.29 -2.52 -6.32
CA ASP A 122 -2.59 -3.18 -6.23
C ASP A 122 -3.41 -2.59 -5.07
N ILE A 123 -4.71 -2.36 -5.30
CA ILE A 123 -5.59 -1.68 -4.36
C ILE A 123 -5.60 -2.34 -2.98
N ILE A 124 -5.55 -3.68 -2.90
CA ILE A 124 -5.64 -4.39 -1.61
C ILE A 124 -4.34 -4.28 -0.84
N ILE A 125 -3.20 -4.35 -1.52
CA ILE A 125 -1.87 -4.20 -0.88
C ILE A 125 -1.69 -2.75 -0.42
N LEU A 126 -2.03 -1.80 -1.30
CA LEU A 126 -1.93 -0.37 -1.05
C LEU A 126 -2.84 0.08 0.11
N SER A 127 -4.10 -0.37 0.16
CA SER A 127 -5.00 -0.01 1.25
C SER A 127 -4.49 -0.51 2.59
N LYS A 128 -4.06 -1.77 2.67
CA LYS A 128 -3.43 -2.33 3.88
C LYS A 128 -2.18 -1.55 4.28
N ARG A 129 -1.31 -1.22 3.32
CA ARG A 129 -0.10 -0.43 3.58
C ARG A 129 -0.41 0.93 4.21
N ILE A 130 -1.37 1.66 3.63
CA ILE A 130 -1.79 2.95 4.17
C ILE A 130 -2.31 2.79 5.60
N CYS A 131 -3.20 1.82 5.84
CA CYS A 131 -3.75 1.58 7.17
C CYS A 131 -2.69 1.19 8.20
N ASN A 132 -1.78 0.27 7.86
CA ASN A 132 -0.74 -0.21 8.79
C ASN A 132 0.27 0.89 9.11
N LEU A 133 0.66 1.70 8.12
CA LEU A 133 1.60 2.81 8.33
C LEU A 133 0.94 3.97 9.07
N LEU A 134 -0.30 4.33 8.74
CA LEU A 134 -1.04 5.38 9.46
C LEU A 134 -1.33 4.97 10.89
N GLY A 135 -1.80 3.75 11.13
CA GLY A 135 -2.08 3.26 12.48
C GLY A 135 -0.85 3.40 13.37
N ASN A 136 0.33 3.10 12.85
CA ASN A 136 1.57 3.10 13.61
C ASN A 136 2.39 4.40 13.49
N ILE A 137 1.81 5.48 12.95
CA ILE A 137 2.55 6.67 12.58
C ILE A 137 3.25 7.35 13.77
N ALA A 138 2.58 7.47 14.91
CA ALA A 138 3.15 8.10 16.11
C ALA A 138 4.44 7.40 16.59
N PHE A 139 4.57 6.09 16.32
CA PHE A 139 5.75 5.33 16.74
C PHE A 139 7.00 5.68 15.93
N PHE A 140 6.91 5.87 14.61
CA PHE A 140 8.10 6.09 13.79
C PHE A 140 8.22 7.50 13.23
N TYR A 141 7.16 8.31 13.17
CA TYR A 141 7.16 9.60 12.49
C TYR A 141 7.54 10.77 13.40
N GLU A 142 6.96 10.87 14.60
CA GLU A 142 7.04 12.08 15.44
C GLU A 142 8.48 12.42 15.87
N THR A 143 9.31 11.41 16.14
CA THR A 143 10.72 11.59 16.55
C THR A 143 11.70 11.44 15.39
N ALA A 144 11.23 11.48 14.14
CA ALA A 144 12.08 11.38 12.97
C ALA A 144 12.63 12.74 12.56
N ASP A 145 13.72 12.74 11.80
CA ASP A 145 14.21 13.96 11.17
C ASP A 145 13.24 14.47 10.09
N GLU A 146 13.36 15.76 9.78
CA GLU A 146 12.49 16.46 8.83
C GLU A 146 12.56 15.84 7.41
N SER A 147 13.71 15.30 7.02
CA SER A 147 13.87 14.66 5.70
C SER A 147 13.03 13.39 5.60
N PHE A 148 13.10 12.53 6.61
CA PHE A 148 12.25 11.36 6.71
C PHE A 148 10.77 11.76 6.70
N GLN A 149 10.39 12.73 7.55
CA GLN A 149 9.00 13.16 7.67
C GLN A 149 8.41 13.64 6.34
N LYS A 150 9.14 14.51 5.62
CA LYS A 150 8.73 15.01 4.30
C LYS A 150 8.61 13.89 3.26
N ASN A 151 9.62 13.01 3.19
CA ASN A 151 9.64 11.91 2.22
C ASN A 151 8.50 10.91 2.46
N PHE A 152 8.30 10.53 3.72
CA PHE A 152 7.21 9.64 4.13
C PHE A 152 5.84 10.24 3.84
N ALA A 153 5.59 11.48 4.30
CA ALA A 153 4.31 12.15 4.13
C ALA A 153 3.94 12.29 2.65
N LYS A 154 4.91 12.72 1.83
CA LYS A 154 4.71 12.83 0.38
C LYS A 154 4.39 11.49 -0.25
N SER A 155 5.15 10.43 0.06
CA SER A 155 4.89 9.10 -0.48
C SER A 155 3.52 8.55 -0.03
N LEU A 156 3.14 8.74 1.22
CA LEU A 156 1.87 8.27 1.75
C LEU A 156 0.68 9.00 1.14
N ASN A 157 0.77 10.32 0.96
CA ASN A 157 -0.27 11.13 0.32
C ASN A 157 -0.44 10.74 -1.15
N LYS A 158 0.68 10.56 -1.87
CA LYS A 158 0.71 10.03 -3.24
C LYS A 158 -0.05 8.72 -3.38
N GLN A 159 0.20 7.81 -2.45
CA GLN A 159 -0.45 6.51 -2.35
C GLN A 159 -1.96 6.62 -2.08
N ALA A 160 -2.37 7.51 -1.17
CA ALA A 160 -3.77 7.78 -0.87
C ALA A 160 -4.52 8.34 -2.10
N ILE A 161 -3.92 9.29 -2.82
CA ILE A 161 -4.50 9.85 -4.06
C ILE A 161 -4.72 8.74 -5.10
N HIS A 162 -3.75 7.85 -5.29
CA HIS A 162 -3.91 6.72 -6.21
C HIS A 162 -5.02 5.77 -5.76
N LEU A 163 -5.09 5.43 -4.47
CA LEU A 163 -6.14 4.55 -3.93
C LEU A 163 -7.53 5.13 -4.21
N LEU A 164 -7.76 6.41 -3.87
CA LEU A 164 -9.04 7.09 -4.09
C LEU A 164 -9.41 7.12 -5.58
N THR A 165 -8.46 7.51 -6.44
CA THR A 165 -8.64 7.52 -7.89
C THR A 165 -9.03 6.14 -8.43
N SER A 166 -8.35 5.09 -7.96
CA SER A 166 -8.59 3.71 -8.40
C SER A 166 -9.93 3.16 -7.91
N LEU A 167 -10.36 3.53 -6.69
CA LEU A 167 -11.68 3.20 -6.16
C LEU A 167 -12.81 3.89 -6.93
N GLU A 168 -12.64 5.18 -7.27
CA GLU A 168 -13.62 5.90 -8.10
C GLU A 168 -13.81 5.27 -9.48
N ILE A 169 -12.71 4.88 -10.12
CA ILE A 169 -12.74 4.20 -11.42
C ILE A 169 -13.47 2.86 -11.30
N LYS A 170 -13.18 2.06 -10.26
CA LYS A 170 -13.88 0.79 -10.01
C LYS A 170 -15.37 1.00 -9.75
N LYS A 171 -15.74 2.00 -8.95
CA LYS A 171 -17.15 2.37 -8.67
C LYS A 171 -17.91 2.72 -9.95
N LYS A 172 -17.39 3.68 -10.74
CA LYS A 172 -18.00 4.10 -12.02
C LYS A 172 -18.17 2.92 -12.99
N THR A 173 -17.16 2.06 -13.04
CA THR A 173 -17.18 0.85 -13.87
C THR A 173 -18.29 -0.12 -13.44
N MET A 174 -18.40 -0.40 -12.14
CA MET A 174 -19.42 -1.29 -11.57
C MET A 174 -20.84 -0.73 -11.78
N THR A 175 -21.07 0.55 -11.52
CA THR A 175 -22.36 1.21 -11.73
C THR A 175 -22.82 1.10 -13.18
N LYS A 176 -21.93 1.34 -14.15
CA LYS A 176 -22.25 1.17 -15.58
C LYS A 176 -22.66 -0.26 -15.94
N TYR A 177 -22.04 -1.27 -15.35
CA TYR A 177 -22.41 -2.67 -15.58
C TYR A 177 -23.80 -3.02 -15.05
N LEU A 178 -24.18 -2.51 -13.88
CA LEU A 178 -25.50 -2.73 -13.31
C LEU A 178 -26.60 -2.16 -14.21
N PHE A 179 -26.40 -0.93 -14.72
CA PHE A 179 -27.35 -0.31 -15.67
C PHE A 179 -27.45 -1.09 -16.99
N GLN A 180 -26.32 -1.53 -17.56
CA GLN A 180 -26.33 -2.32 -18.81
C GLN A 180 -27.05 -3.67 -18.66
N ARG A 181 -26.91 -4.32 -17.49
CA ARG A 181 -27.56 -5.60 -17.20
C ARG A 181 -29.08 -5.46 -17.01
N GLN A 182 -29.53 -4.35 -16.44
CA GLN A 182 -30.97 -4.06 -16.32
C GLN A 182 -31.62 -3.81 -17.68
N SER A 183 -30.95 -3.08 -18.59
CA SER A 183 -31.46 -2.80 -19.94
C SER A 183 -31.42 -3.99 -20.91
N SER A 184 -30.78 -5.11 -20.54
CA SER A 184 -30.63 -6.32 -21.38
C SER A 184 -31.35 -7.55 -20.82
N SER A 185 -32.18 -7.37 -19.80
CA SER A 185 -33.03 -8.44 -19.25
C SER A 185 -34.34 -8.55 -20.08
N PRO A 186 -34.70 -9.74 -20.59
CA PRO A 186 -35.87 -9.92 -21.47
C PRO A 186 -37.22 -9.63 -20.79
N HIS A 187 -37.26 -9.49 -19.46
CA HIS A 187 -38.50 -9.17 -18.72
C HIS A 187 -39.03 -7.74 -18.92
N TYR A 188 -38.24 -6.81 -19.50
CA TYR A 188 -38.67 -5.44 -19.77
C TYR A 188 -39.05 -5.18 -21.24
N ALA A 189 -38.97 -6.20 -22.12
CA ALA A 189 -39.27 -6.05 -23.54
C ALA A 189 -40.77 -6.14 -23.89
N LEU A 190 -41.68 -6.19 -22.89
CA LEU A 190 -43.13 -6.33 -23.09
C LEU A 190 -43.96 -5.15 -22.54
N LEU A 191 -43.34 -4.01 -22.24
CA LEU A 191 -44.04 -2.81 -21.72
C LEU A 191 -43.78 -1.53 -22.52
N ILE A 192 -43.41 -1.63 -23.79
CA ILE A 192 -43.43 -0.53 -24.77
C ILE A 192 -44.09 -1.08 -26.04
#